data_AF-A0A7I7QSU9-F1
#
_entry.id   AF-A0A7I7QSU9-F1
#
_cell.length_a   1.000
_cell.length_b   1.000
_cell.length_c   1.000
_cell.angle_alpha   90.00
_cell.angle_beta   90.00
_cell.angle_gamma   90.00
#
_symmetry.space_group_name_H-M   'P 1'
#
loop_
_entity.id
_entity.type
_entity.pdbx_description
1 polymer ?
#
loop_
_entity_poly.entity_id
_entity_poly.type
_entity_poly.pdbx_seq_one_letter_code
_entity_poly.pdbx_strand_id
1 'polypeptide(L)'
;MACRISELVLGCRNPEVLAKFWCEVLDFVVLGREDDGTVEIGPREGFGGPQPTIILSRRDEPEKGKSRLHIDVNATDCSQEAELERLLALGARPADIGQTGKESWFVLADPEGNEFCLLRTRLDPL
;
A
#
# COMPACT_ATOMS: atom_id res chain seq x y z
N MET A 1 -10.22 16.35 19.81
CA MET A 1 -9.20 16.28 18.76
C MET A 1 -9.58 17.25 17.65
N ALA A 2 -8.61 17.97 17.07
CA ALA A 2 -8.89 18.96 16.03
C ALA A 2 -8.85 18.37 14.60
N CYS A 3 -7.96 17.39 14.35
CA CYS A 3 -7.79 16.74 13.04
C CYS A 3 -7.46 15.24 13.19
N ARG A 4 -7.67 14.47 12.11
CA ARG A 4 -7.22 13.09 11.89
C ARG A 4 -6.84 12.92 10.40
N ILE A 5 -6.05 11.88 10.08
CA ILE A 5 -5.80 11.52 8.68
C ILE A 5 -7.09 10.90 8.12
N SER A 6 -7.61 11.44 7.02
CA SER A 6 -8.80 10.91 6.34
C SER A 6 -8.44 10.06 5.13
N GLU A 7 -7.45 10.50 4.37
CA GLU A 7 -7.03 9.86 3.13
C GLU A 7 -5.55 10.14 2.85
N LEU A 8 -4.93 9.28 2.04
CA LEU A 8 -3.58 9.44 1.52
C LEU A 8 -3.63 9.37 -0.01
N VAL A 9 -2.88 10.23 -0.69
CA VAL A 9 -2.84 10.25 -2.16
C VAL A 9 -1.54 9.62 -2.65
N LEU A 10 -1.66 8.54 -3.42
CA LEU A 10 -0.55 7.83 -4.06
C LEU A 10 -0.62 8.05 -5.58
N GLY A 11 0.42 8.67 -6.13
CA GLY A 11 0.54 8.90 -7.57
C GLY A 11 0.95 7.62 -8.29
N CYS A 12 0.26 7.30 -9.38
CA CYS A 12 0.46 6.05 -10.12
C CYS A 12 0.14 6.22 -11.61
N ARG A 13 0.76 5.44 -12.48
CA ARG A 13 0.43 5.39 -13.91
C ARG A 13 -0.84 4.59 -14.18
N ASN A 14 -1.06 3.48 -13.47
CA ASN A 14 -2.22 2.62 -13.63
C ASN A 14 -2.93 2.37 -12.28
N PRO A 15 -3.90 3.24 -11.92
CA PRO A 15 -4.67 3.13 -10.68
C PRO A 15 -5.38 1.79 -10.49
N GLU A 16 -5.87 1.14 -11.55
CA GLU A 16 -6.61 -0.14 -11.42
C GLU A 16 -5.70 -1.30 -11.02
N VAL A 17 -4.48 -1.34 -11.57
CA VAL A 17 -3.47 -2.35 -11.18
C VAL A 17 -3.11 -2.19 -9.71
N LEU A 18 -2.93 -0.93 -9.29
CA LEU A 18 -2.58 -0.60 -7.93
C LEU A 18 -3.72 -0.83 -6.93
N ALA A 19 -4.96 -0.56 -7.35
CA ALA A 19 -6.17 -0.82 -6.58
C ALA A 19 -6.30 -2.31 -6.30
N LYS A 20 -6.15 -3.15 -7.32
CA LYS A 20 -6.20 -4.61 -7.15
C LYS A 20 -5.14 -5.09 -6.16
N PHE A 21 -3.91 -4.59 -6.26
CA PHE A 21 -2.83 -4.97 -5.35
C PHE A 21 -3.15 -4.56 -3.91
N TRP A 22 -3.38 -3.28 -3.64
CA TRP A 22 -3.58 -2.80 -2.27
C TRP A 22 -4.89 -3.25 -1.63
N CYS A 23 -5.94 -3.50 -2.41
CA CYS A 23 -7.15 -4.15 -1.92
C CYS A 23 -6.85 -5.53 -1.34
N GLU A 24 -6.07 -6.35 -2.04
CA GLU A 24 -5.67 -7.69 -1.56
C GLU A 24 -4.67 -7.62 -0.41
N VAL A 25 -3.83 -6.59 -0.34
CA VAL A 25 -2.86 -6.40 0.76
C VAL A 25 -3.57 -6.01 2.07
N LEU A 26 -4.52 -5.07 2.00
CA LEU A 26 -5.11 -4.41 3.18
C LEU A 26 -6.54 -4.90 3.50
N ASP A 27 -7.08 -5.87 2.76
CA ASP A 27 -8.52 -6.21 2.74
C ASP A 27 -9.41 -4.97 2.50
N PHE A 28 -8.92 -4.09 1.62
CA PHE A 28 -9.66 -2.90 1.18
C PHE A 28 -10.57 -3.24 0.00
N VAL A 29 -11.56 -2.39 -0.22
CA VAL A 29 -12.44 -2.43 -1.39
C VAL A 29 -12.30 -1.14 -2.20
N VAL A 30 -12.67 -1.19 -3.48
CA VAL A 30 -12.81 0.03 -4.29
C VAL A 30 -14.08 0.76 -3.86
N LEU A 31 -13.91 2.00 -3.41
CA LEU A 31 -14.99 2.87 -2.95
C LEU A 31 -15.53 3.76 -4.08
N GLY A 32 -14.67 4.17 -5.01
CA GLY A 32 -15.03 5.09 -6.08
C GLY A 32 -14.07 5.05 -7.25
N ARG A 33 -14.56 5.49 -8.40
CA ARG A 33 -13.80 5.70 -9.64
C ARG A 33 -14.23 7.03 -10.24
N GLU A 34 -13.25 7.84 -10.61
CA GLU A 34 -13.47 9.14 -11.24
C GLU A 34 -13.19 9.07 -12.75
N ASP A 35 -13.78 9.98 -13.51
CA ASP A 35 -13.64 10.04 -14.97
C ASP A 35 -12.20 10.32 -15.45
N ASP A 36 -11.36 10.91 -14.58
CA ASP A 36 -9.94 11.15 -14.85
C ASP A 36 -9.05 9.90 -14.66
N GLY A 37 -9.66 8.79 -14.26
CA GLY A 37 -9.01 7.51 -14.01
C GLY A 37 -8.53 7.32 -12.57
N THR A 38 -8.77 8.28 -11.68
CA THR A 38 -8.48 8.15 -10.24
C THR A 38 -9.37 7.06 -9.62
N VAL A 39 -8.81 6.28 -8.71
CA VAL A 39 -9.52 5.23 -7.97
C VAL A 39 -9.33 5.46 -6.48
N GLU A 40 -10.42 5.44 -5.70
CA GLU A 40 -10.36 5.43 -4.24
C GLU A 40 -10.55 3.99 -3.73
N ILE A 41 -9.63 3.55 -2.88
CA ILE A 41 -9.74 2.30 -2.12
C ILE A 41 -9.78 2.58 -0.63
N GLY A 42 -10.44 1.72 0.13
CA GLY A 42 -10.50 1.86 1.58
C GLY A 42 -11.18 0.69 2.27
N PRO A 43 -11.31 0.77 3.60
CA PRO A 43 -12.11 -0.18 4.36
C PRO A 43 -13.56 -0.23 3.88
N ARG A 44 -14.27 -1.31 4.18
CA ARG A 44 -15.67 -1.50 3.77
C ARG A 44 -16.61 -0.46 4.38
N GLU A 45 -16.28 0.11 5.53
CA GLU A 45 -17.01 1.23 6.14
C GLU A 45 -16.87 2.55 5.37
N GLY A 46 -15.90 2.65 4.45
CA GLY A 46 -15.69 3.80 3.59
C GLY A 46 -14.98 4.98 4.26
N PHE A 47 -15.04 6.13 3.58
CA PHE A 47 -14.40 7.37 4.03
C PHE A 47 -14.90 7.80 5.42
N GLY A 48 -13.96 8.21 6.26
CA GLY A 48 -14.25 8.69 7.60
C GLY A 48 -14.32 7.59 8.67
N GLY A 49 -13.98 6.35 8.35
CA GLY A 49 -13.71 5.28 9.31
C GLY A 49 -12.44 5.49 10.16
N PRO A 50 -12.09 4.55 11.05
CA PRO A 50 -10.88 4.61 11.87
C PRO A 50 -9.58 4.54 11.05
N GLN A 51 -9.63 3.93 9.86
CA GLN A 51 -8.50 3.87 8.92
C GLN A 51 -8.68 4.89 7.79
N PRO A 52 -7.59 5.49 7.28
CA PRO A 52 -7.66 6.36 6.12
C PRO A 52 -7.93 5.58 4.84
N THR A 53 -8.56 6.23 3.85
CA THR A 53 -8.65 5.71 2.48
C THR A 53 -7.37 6.03 1.69
N ILE A 54 -7.19 5.39 0.54
CA ILE A 54 -6.07 5.66 -0.37
C ILE A 54 -6.63 6.08 -1.73
N ILE A 55 -6.23 7.27 -2.17
CA ILE A 55 -6.53 7.82 -3.49
C ILE A 55 -5.38 7.45 -4.43
N LEU A 56 -5.68 6.61 -5.42
CA LEU A 56 -4.76 6.21 -6.47
C LEU A 56 -4.92 7.18 -7.65
N SER A 57 -4.10 8.23 -7.62
CA SER A 57 -4.19 9.35 -8.56
C SER A 57 -3.37 9.09 -9.81
N ARG A 58 -4.03 9.07 -10.98
CA ARG A 58 -3.37 8.83 -12.26
C ARG A 58 -2.38 9.95 -12.62
N ARG A 59 -1.17 9.56 -12.98
CA ARG A 59 -0.13 10.44 -13.57
C ARG A 59 0.58 9.71 -14.69
N ASP A 60 0.65 10.33 -15.88
CA ASP A 60 1.32 9.71 -17.04
C ASP A 60 2.84 9.55 -16.78
N GLU A 61 3.42 10.51 -16.07
CA GLU A 61 4.79 10.49 -15.55
C GLU A 61 4.76 10.57 -14.02
N PRO A 62 4.61 9.44 -13.30
CA PRO A 62 4.74 9.45 -11.85
C PRO A 62 6.15 9.90 -11.45
N GLU A 63 6.28 10.48 -10.26
CA GLU A 63 7.54 11.03 -9.78
C GLU A 63 8.66 9.98 -9.87
N LYS A 64 9.79 10.37 -10.47
CA LYS A 64 10.96 9.49 -10.56
C LYS A 64 11.72 9.54 -9.24
N GLY A 65 11.98 8.38 -8.66
CA GLY A 65 12.76 8.22 -7.45
C GLY A 65 11.91 7.83 -6.25
N LYS A 66 12.53 7.86 -5.06
CA LYS A 66 11.91 7.39 -3.83
C LYS A 66 10.67 8.22 -3.50
N SER A 67 9.54 7.54 -3.28
CA SER A 67 8.32 8.18 -2.78
C SER A 67 8.62 8.96 -1.50
N ARG A 68 8.07 10.18 -1.39
CA ARG A 68 8.18 11.00 -0.16
C ARG A 68 7.35 10.43 0.98
N LEU A 69 6.37 9.58 0.67
CA LEU A 69 5.57 8.83 1.61
C LEU A 69 6.09 7.39 1.67
N HIS A 70 6.35 6.90 2.89
CA HIS A 70 6.72 5.52 3.14
C HIS A 70 5.55 4.80 3.81
N ILE A 71 5.12 3.68 3.23
CA ILE A 71 4.03 2.86 3.79
C ILE A 71 4.65 1.64 4.45
N ASP A 72 4.30 1.42 5.71
CA ASP A 72 4.66 0.21 6.46
C ASP A 72 3.41 -0.65 6.65
N VAL A 73 3.55 -1.94 6.38
CA VAL A 73 2.52 -2.95 6.65
C VAL A 73 3.06 -4.02 7.59
N ASN A 74 2.15 -4.67 8.29
CA ASN A 74 2.45 -5.71 9.26
C ASN A 74 1.56 -6.92 8.98
N ALA A 75 2.13 -8.12 9.05
CA ALA A 75 1.32 -9.34 9.03
C ALA A 75 0.39 -9.37 10.25
N THR A 76 -0.84 -9.84 10.06
CA THR A 76 -1.84 -9.94 11.14
C THR A 76 -2.01 -11.37 11.60
N ASP A 77 -2.58 -12.23 10.77
CA ASP A 77 -2.97 -13.61 11.06
C ASP A 77 -1.90 -14.67 10.74
N CYS A 78 -0.84 -14.30 10.02
CA CYS A 78 0.25 -15.18 9.63
C CYS A 78 1.64 -14.68 10.08
N SER A 79 2.69 -15.46 9.80
CA SER A 79 4.09 -15.06 10.02
C SER A 79 4.55 -14.04 8.97
N GLN A 80 5.56 -13.23 9.29
CA GLN A 80 6.17 -12.28 8.34
C GLN A 80 6.63 -12.97 7.06
N GLU A 81 7.22 -14.17 7.15
CA GLU A 81 7.72 -14.92 6.01
C GLU A 81 6.58 -15.40 5.10
N ALA A 82 5.49 -15.91 5.68
CA ALA A 82 4.30 -16.31 4.93
C ALA A 82 3.65 -15.11 4.23
N GLU A 83 3.58 -13.96 4.90
CA GLU A 83 3.05 -12.74 4.28
C GLU A 83 3.97 -12.24 3.17
N LEU A 84 5.29 -12.30 3.35
CA LEU A 84 6.24 -11.97 2.29
C LEU A 84 5.98 -12.79 1.02
N GLU A 85 5.84 -14.11 1.15
CA GLU A 85 5.53 -14.99 0.00
C GLU A 85 4.19 -14.63 -0.65
N ARG A 86 3.17 -14.28 0.14
CA ARG A 86 1.86 -13.84 -0.38
C ARG A 86 1.98 -12.53 -1.15
N LEU A 87 2.67 -11.52 -0.60
CA LEU A 87 2.89 -10.23 -1.26
C LEU A 87 3.63 -10.38 -2.58
N LEU A 88 4.67 -11.23 -2.63
CA LEU A 88 5.40 -11.55 -3.85
C LEU A 88 4.48 -12.21 -4.88
N ALA A 89 3.62 -13.14 -4.47
CA ALA A 89 2.63 -13.77 -5.35
C ALA A 89 1.57 -12.79 -5.89
N LEU A 90 1.23 -11.75 -5.12
CA LEU A 90 0.34 -10.66 -5.54
C LEU A 90 0.98 -9.67 -6.52
N GLY A 91 2.29 -9.75 -6.72
CA GLY A 91 3.03 -8.93 -7.67
C GLY A 91 3.95 -7.88 -7.04
N ALA A 92 4.15 -7.91 -5.72
CA ALA A 92 5.22 -7.15 -5.09
C ALA A 92 6.58 -7.66 -5.57
N ARG A 93 7.59 -6.78 -5.56
CA ARG A 93 8.97 -7.11 -5.92
C ARG A 93 9.90 -6.71 -4.80
N PRO A 94 10.98 -7.46 -4.49
CA PRO A 94 12.01 -6.96 -3.59
C PRO A 94 12.59 -5.64 -4.12
N ALA A 95 12.74 -4.67 -3.23
CA ALA A 95 13.36 -3.39 -3.53
C ALA A 95 14.62 -3.21 -2.69
N ASP A 96 15.64 -2.55 -3.24
CA ASP A 96 16.89 -2.25 -2.55
C ASP A 96 17.06 -0.74 -2.39
N ILE A 97 17.07 -0.30 -1.13
CA ILE A 97 17.28 1.09 -0.72
C ILE A 97 18.55 1.24 0.13
N GLY A 98 19.44 0.25 0.08
CA GLY A 98 20.69 0.19 0.85
C GLY A 98 20.59 -0.60 2.15
N GLN A 99 19.56 -1.44 2.32
CA GLN A 99 19.47 -2.34 3.46
C GLN A 99 20.54 -3.44 3.39
N THR A 100 20.96 -3.93 4.56
CA THR A 100 22.08 -4.89 4.69
C THR A 100 21.64 -6.35 4.79
N GLY A 101 20.33 -6.61 4.89
CA GLY A 101 19.76 -7.93 5.15
C GLY A 101 19.72 -8.31 6.62
N LYS A 102 20.03 -7.37 7.53
CA LYS A 102 19.96 -7.55 9.00
C LYS A 102 18.77 -6.82 9.62
N GLU A 103 18.10 -6.00 8.83
CA GLU A 103 16.93 -5.24 9.20
C GLU A 103 15.77 -6.18 9.52
N SER A 104 14.90 -5.77 10.43
CA SER A 104 13.71 -6.56 10.80
C SER A 104 12.54 -6.35 9.85
N TRP A 105 12.77 -5.87 8.64
CA TRP A 105 11.72 -5.63 7.64
C TRP A 105 12.22 -5.99 6.26
N PHE A 106 11.29 -6.34 5.39
CA PHE A 106 11.54 -6.52 3.97
C PHE A 106 11.11 -5.25 3.24
N VAL A 107 12.01 -4.69 2.43
CA VAL A 107 11.68 -3.57 1.54
C VAL A 107 11.17 -4.17 0.23
N LEU A 108 9.95 -3.78 -0.14
CA LEU A 108 9.25 -4.24 -1.33
C LEU A 108 8.85 -3.04 -2.18
N ALA A 109 8.56 -3.28 -3.45
CA ALA A 109 7.90 -2.36 -4.34
C ALA A 109 6.58 -2.97 -4.81
N ASP A 110 5.53 -2.15 -4.87
CA ASP A 110 4.27 -2.52 -5.50
C ASP A 110 4.44 -2.73 -7.03
N PRO A 111 3.40 -3.16 -7.77
CA PRO A 111 3.50 -3.40 -9.20
C PRO A 111 3.95 -2.20 -10.05
N GLU A 112 3.78 -0.99 -9.54
CA GLU A 112 4.15 0.26 -10.20
C GLU A 112 5.51 0.83 -9.73
N GLY A 113 6.12 0.20 -8.73
CA GLY A 113 7.45 0.55 -8.23
C GLY A 113 7.45 1.42 -6.97
N ASN A 114 6.31 1.67 -6.32
CA ASN A 114 6.33 2.41 -5.06
C ASN A 114 6.82 1.52 -3.92
N GLU A 115 7.84 2.01 -3.21
CA GLU A 115 8.46 1.30 -2.10
C GLU A 115 7.57 1.28 -0.85
N PHE A 116 7.48 0.13 -0.20
CA PHE A 116 6.83 -0.07 1.10
C PHE A 116 7.59 -1.14 1.89
N CYS A 117 7.39 -1.21 3.21
CA CYS A 117 8.02 -2.26 4.02
C CYS A 117 7.01 -3.20 4.67
N LEU A 118 7.36 -4.49 4.68
CA LEU A 118 6.73 -5.48 5.54
C LEU A 118 7.54 -5.61 6.83
N LEU A 119 7.01 -5.08 7.93
CA LEU A 119 7.65 -5.07 9.24
C LEU A 119 7.48 -6.42 9.97
N ARG A 120 8.42 -6.73 10.87
CA ARG A 120 8.39 -7.99 11.64
C ARG A 120 7.33 -8.07 12.72
N THR A 121 6.95 -6.94 13.32
CA THR A 121 5.92 -6.93 14.37
C THR A 121 4.59 -7.43 13.79
N ARG A 122 3.88 -8.30 14.50
CA ARG A 122 2.50 -8.65 14.14
C ARG A 122 1.53 -7.70 14.81
N LEU A 123 0.48 -7.33 14.08
CA LEU A 123 -0.64 -6.55 14.62
C LEU A 123 -1.88 -7.43 14.73
N ASP A 124 -2.78 -7.09 15.64
CA ASP A 124 -4.10 -7.71 15.66
C ASP A 124 -4.89 -7.27 14.40
N PRO A 125 -5.70 -8.17 13.80
CA PRO A 125 -6.64 -7.77 12.75
C PRO A 125 -7.57 -6.64 13.23
N LEU A 126 -7.94 -5.76 12.31
CA LEU A 126 -8.88 -4.66 12.57
C LEU A 126 -10.33 -5.13 12.56
#